data_AF-Q0RPZ0-F1
#
_entry.id   AF-Q0RPZ0-F1
#
_cell.length_a   1.000
_cell.length_b   1.000
_cell.length_c   1.000
_cell.angle_alpha   90.00
_cell.angle_beta   90.00
_cell.angle_gamma   90.00
#
_symmetry.space_group_name_H-M   'P 1'
#
loop_
_entity.id
_entity.type
_entity.pdbx_description
1 polymer ?
#
loop_
_entity_poly.entity_id
_entity_poly.type
_entity_poly.pdbx_seq_one_letter_code
_entity_poly.pdbx_strand_id
1 'polypeptide(L)'
;MPIFSSDAHGAWRTPGDDHPMLLARVDHNGDHELTLRPGADIGDLVALLATLPPDAFFTEHYGDVDATLIFRPVPGRPATTPAGGNPAAASVIRP
;
A
#
# COMPACT_ATOMS: atom_id res chain seq x y z
N MET A 1 -9.35 -31.72 4.47
CA MET A 1 -10.18 -30.64 5.04
C MET A 1 -9.39 -29.35 4.95
N PRO A 2 -9.81 -28.34 4.19
CA PRO A 2 -9.19 -27.02 4.25
C PRO A 2 -9.70 -26.27 5.50
N ILE A 3 -8.78 -25.73 6.29
CA ILE A 3 -9.04 -25.03 7.56
C ILE A 3 -9.28 -23.52 7.38
N PHE A 4 -9.25 -23.03 6.15
CA PHE A 4 -9.49 -21.63 5.84
C PHE A 4 -10.63 -21.52 4.82
N SER A 5 -11.77 -21.00 5.26
CA SER A 5 -12.85 -20.57 4.37
C SER A 5 -12.42 -19.26 3.73
N SER A 6 -12.27 -19.24 2.41
CA SER A 6 -11.91 -18.04 1.64
C SER A 6 -13.01 -16.97 1.58
N ASP A 7 -14.11 -17.11 2.33
CA ASP A 7 -15.27 -16.20 2.27
C ASP A 7 -15.29 -15.12 3.37
N ALA A 8 -14.24 -14.99 4.17
CA ALA A 8 -14.19 -14.06 5.31
C ALA A 8 -13.24 -12.85 5.11
N HIS A 9 -12.98 -12.44 3.86
CA HIS A 9 -12.14 -11.27 3.55
C HIS A 9 -12.75 -9.93 4.04
N GLY A 10 -13.98 -9.94 4.56
CA GLY A 10 -14.69 -8.73 5.03
C GLY A 10 -14.84 -8.57 6.54
N ALA A 11 -14.47 -9.55 7.38
CA ALA A 11 -14.90 -9.58 8.78
C ALA A 11 -13.95 -8.91 9.80
N TRP A 12 -12.76 -8.46 9.38
CA TRP A 12 -11.78 -7.81 10.26
C TRP A 12 -11.59 -6.32 9.92
N ARG A 13 -12.65 -5.65 9.46
CA ARG A 13 -12.62 -4.19 9.33
C ARG A 13 -12.68 -3.58 10.73
N THR A 14 -11.66 -2.84 11.11
CA THR A 14 -11.72 -2.01 12.32
C THR A 14 -12.87 -1.02 12.16
N PRO A 15 -13.92 -1.08 13.00
CA PRO A 15 -15.04 -0.15 12.88
C PRO A 15 -14.58 1.23 13.35
N GLY A 16 -14.71 2.27 12.53
CA GLY A 16 -14.71 3.64 13.06
C GLY A 16 -14.22 4.77 12.17
N ASP A 17 -13.40 4.53 11.16
CA ASP A 17 -12.70 5.64 10.49
C ASP A 17 -13.01 5.74 8.99
N ASP A 18 -13.48 6.90 8.57
CA ASP A 18 -13.56 7.37 7.16
C ASP A 18 -12.16 7.58 6.53
N HIS A 19 -11.12 7.05 7.19
CA HIS A 19 -9.74 7.17 6.77
C HIS A 19 -9.37 6.02 5.82
N PRO A 20 -8.56 6.30 4.78
CA PRO A 20 -8.15 5.26 3.83
C PRO A 20 -7.36 4.15 4.55
N MET A 21 -7.71 2.89 4.28
CA MET A 21 -7.09 1.71 4.90
C MET A 21 -5.67 1.46 4.39
N LEU A 22 -5.36 1.97 3.20
CA LEU A 22 -4.03 2.00 2.61
C LEU A 22 -3.72 3.44 2.23
N LEU A 23 -2.54 3.91 2.61
CA LEU A 23 -2.06 5.24 2.25
C LEU A 23 -0.67 5.13 1.63
N ALA A 24 -0.52 5.60 0.40
CA ALA A 24 0.79 5.76 -0.23
C ALA A 24 1.19 7.23 -0.26
N ARG A 25 2.43 7.51 0.11
CA ARG A 25 3.06 8.82 -0.08
C ARG A 25 4.45 8.65 -0.67
N VAL A 26 4.89 9.66 -1.42
CA VAL A 26 6.27 9.76 -1.90
C VAL A 26 6.91 10.94 -1.18
N ASP A 27 8.00 10.68 -0.47
CA ASP A 27 8.75 11.72 0.23
C ASP A 27 9.63 12.52 -0.74
N HIS A 28 10.16 13.65 -0.28
CA HIS A 28 11.03 14.54 -1.04
C HIS A 28 12.32 13.86 -1.55
N ASN A 29 12.74 12.76 -0.90
CA ASN A 29 13.88 11.94 -1.32
C ASN A 29 13.53 10.91 -2.39
N GLY A 30 12.26 10.81 -2.79
CA GLY A 30 11.76 9.77 -3.68
C GLY A 30 11.43 8.45 -2.97
N ASP A 31 11.52 8.40 -1.64
CA ASP A 31 11.15 7.23 -0.85
C ASP A 31 9.63 7.05 -0.89
N HIS A 32 9.20 5.83 -1.16
CA HIS A 32 7.79 5.44 -1.20
C HIS A 32 7.40 4.86 0.14
N GLU A 33 6.49 5.53 0.82
CA GLU A 33 5.97 5.09 2.09
C GLU A 33 4.53 4.61 1.95
N LEU A 34 4.29 3.41 2.44
CA LEU A 34 3.01 2.74 2.42
C LEU A 34 2.56 2.44 3.84
N THR A 35 1.48 3.06 4.29
CA THR A 35 0.84 2.74 5.57
C THR A 35 -0.37 1.84 5.35
N LEU A 36 -0.39 0.71 6.06
CA LEU A 36 -1.44 -0.29 6.08
C LEU A 36 -2.13 -0.26 7.44
N ARG A 37 -3.45 -0.05 7.43
CA ARG A 37 -4.28 -0.20 8.61
C ARG A 37 -4.77 -1.64 8.76
N PRO A 38 -5.05 -2.12 9.98
CA PRO A 38 -5.67 -3.42 10.18
C PRO A 38 -6.98 -3.52 9.40
N GLY A 39 -7.16 -4.61 8.64
CA GLY A 39 -8.33 -4.81 7.80
C GLY A 39 -8.21 -4.25 6.38
N ALA A 40 -7.05 -3.72 5.99
CA ALA A 40 -6.74 -3.39 4.60
C ALA A 40 -6.91 -4.60 3.68
N ASP A 41 -7.48 -4.38 2.49
CA ASP A 41 -7.70 -5.42 1.50
C ASP A 41 -6.40 -5.80 0.79
N ILE A 42 -6.19 -7.11 0.59
CA ILE A 42 -4.98 -7.62 -0.05
C ILE A 42 -4.92 -7.28 -1.54
N GLY A 43 -6.05 -7.20 -2.22
CA GLY A 43 -6.14 -6.79 -3.62
C GLY A 43 -5.75 -5.34 -3.81
N ASP A 44 -6.25 -4.46 -2.94
CA ASP A 44 -5.85 -3.04 -2.95
C ASP A 44 -4.36 -2.87 -2.59
N LEU A 45 -3.84 -3.67 -1.66
CA LEU A 45 -2.41 -3.69 -1.33
C LEU A 45 -1.56 -4.09 -2.54
N VAL A 46 -1.91 -5.19 -3.21
CA VAL A 46 -1.19 -5.66 -4.40
C VAL A 46 -1.26 -4.64 -5.53
N ALA A 47 -2.43 -4.04 -5.76
CA ALA A 47 -2.60 -3.00 -6.77
C ALA A 47 -1.71 -1.78 -6.48
N LEU A 48 -1.62 -1.37 -5.22
CA LEU A 48 -0.78 -0.26 -4.81
C LEU A 48 0.71 -0.59 -4.91
N LEU A 49 1.14 -1.78 -4.48
CA LEU A 49 2.53 -2.24 -4.65
C LEU A 49 2.93 -2.30 -6.13
N ALA A 50 2.00 -2.62 -7.03
CA ALA A 50 2.24 -2.61 -8.47
C ALA A 50 2.47 -1.19 -9.05
N THR A 51 2.16 -0.13 -8.30
CA THR A 51 2.47 1.25 -8.69
C THR A 51 3.88 1.70 -8.29
N LEU A 52 4.56 0.93 -7.43
CA LEU A 52 5.92 1.24 -7.02
C LEU A 52 6.89 1.09 -8.21
N PRO A 53 8.01 1.82 -8.21
CA PRO A 53 9.07 1.60 -9.17
C PRO A 53 9.51 0.12 -9.13
N PRO A 54 9.72 -0.52 -10.29
CA PRO A 54 10.04 -1.95 -10.36
C PRO A 54 11.39 -2.30 -9.72
N ASP A 55 12.24 -1.30 -9.50
CA ASP A 55 13.53 -1.39 -8.85
C ASP A 55 13.51 -0.86 -7.40
N ALA A 56 12.37 -0.37 -6.91
CA ALA A 56 12.24 0.01 -5.52
C ALA A 56 12.33 -1.23 -4.63
N PHE A 57 13.14 -1.15 -3.57
CA PHE A 57 13.32 -2.24 -2.63
C PHE A 57 12.80 -1.83 -1.26
N PHE A 58 12.20 -2.80 -0.57
CA PHE A 58 11.80 -2.64 0.81
C PHE A 58 13.05 -2.44 1.69
N THR A 59 13.02 -1.42 2.54
CA THR A 59 14.14 -1.05 3.41
C THR A 59 13.84 -1.28 4.88
N GLU A 60 12.67 -0.83 5.33
CA GLU A 60 12.29 -0.86 6.73
C GLU A 60 10.77 -0.80 6.88
N HIS A 61 10.31 -1.22 8.06
CA HIS A 61 8.93 -1.03 8.50
C HIS A 61 8.91 -0.50 9.93
N TYR A 62 7.83 0.21 10.26
CA TYR A 62 7.56 0.68 11.62
C TYR A 62 6.06 0.75 11.88
N GLY A 63 5.68 0.93 13.14
CA GLY A 63 4.29 0.96 13.58
C GLY A 63 3.86 -0.35 14.24
N ASP A 64 2.90 -0.22 15.16
CA ASP A 64 2.39 -1.31 16.00
C ASP A 64 1.03 -1.78 15.48
N VAL A 65 0.05 -0.86 15.44
CA VAL A 65 -1.30 -1.12 14.93
C VAL A 65 -1.39 -0.83 13.44
N ASP A 66 -1.00 0.37 13.02
CA ASP A 66 -0.85 0.72 11.61
C ASP A 66 0.59 0.43 11.19
N ALA A 67 0.77 -0.45 10.21
CA ALA A 67 2.09 -0.84 9.73
C ALA A 67 2.50 0.06 8.57
N THR A 68 3.63 0.75 8.71
CA THR A 68 4.20 1.57 7.65
C THR A 68 5.43 0.89 7.06
N LEU A 69 5.48 0.78 5.74
CA LEU A 69 6.55 0.17 4.95
C LEU A 69 7.26 1.24 4.12
N ILE A 70 8.59 1.21 4.08
CA ILE A 70 9.42 2.14 3.30
C ILE A 70 10.10 1.39 2.15
N PHE A 71 9.85 1.86 0.93
CA PHE A 71 10.50 1.39 -0.28
C PHE A 71 11.36 2.51 -0.85
N ARG A 72 12.62 2.22 -1.12
CA ARG A 72 13.55 3.22 -1.69
C ARG A 72 13.87 2.88 -3.15
N PRO A 73 13.78 3.85 -4.07
CA PRO A 73 14.21 3.65 -5.45
C PRO A 73 15.73 3.54 -5.54
N VAL A 74 16.25 2.84 -6.55
CA VAL A 74 17.69 2.75 -6.78
C VAL A 74 18.20 4.10 -7.32
N PRO A 75 19.20 4.74 -6.66
CA PRO A 75 19.75 5.99 -7.15
C PRO A 75 20.31 5.87 -8.57
N GLY A 76 19.91 6.79 -9.46
CA GLY A 76 20.44 6.87 -10.83
C GLY A 76 19.70 6.02 -11.87
N ARG A 77 18.65 5.30 -11.50
CA ARG A 77 17.75 4.65 -12.46
C ARG A 77 16.45 5.45 -12.53
N PRO A 78 16.06 5.99 -13.70
CA PRO A 78 14.76 6.63 -13.83
C PRO A 78 13.69 5.57 -13.63
N ALA A 79 12.79 5.81 -12.67
CA ALA A 79 11.58 5.00 -12.52
C ALA A 79 10.81 5.05 -13.84
N THR A 80 10.68 3.92 -14.52
CA THR A 80 9.75 3.79 -15.64
C THR A 80 8.34 3.79 -15.06
N THR A 81 7.81 4.98 -14.79
CA THR A 81 6.43 5.14 -14.33
C THR A 81 5.50 4.63 -15.42
N PRO A 82 4.57 3.70 -15.15
CA PRO A 82 3.46 3.47 -16.06
C PRO A 82 2.69 4.79 -16.17
N ALA A 83 2.69 5.39 -17.37
CA ALA A 83 2.00 6.64 -17.61
C ALA A 83 0.50 6.46 -17.34
N GLY A 84 -0.01 7.03 -16.23
CA GLY A 84 -1.45 7.13 -15.98
C GLY A 84 -1.95 7.22 -14.54
N GLY A 85 -1.15 6.93 -13.52
CA GLY A 85 -1.60 6.97 -12.12
C GLY A 85 -1.08 8.20 -11.38
N ASN A 86 -1.94 9.19 -11.13
CA ASN A 86 -1.62 10.29 -10.23
C ASN A 86 -1.45 9.73 -8.78
N PRO A 87 -0.26 9.83 -8.15
CA PRO A 87 -0.02 9.27 -6.82
C PRO A 87 -0.84 9.97 -5.73
N ALA A 88 -1.32 11.19 -5.98
CA ALA A 88 -2.15 11.95 -5.05
C ALA A 88 -3.64 11.53 -5.04
N ALA A 89 -4.04 10.55 -5.87
CA ALA A 89 -5.45 10.21 -6.07
C ALA A 89 -5.79 8.73 -5.80
N ALA A 90 -4.85 7.92 -5.28
CA ALA A 90 -5.12 6.52 -4.95
C ALA A 90 -5.91 6.35 -3.64
N SER A 91 -6.97 7.14 -3.45
CA SER A 91 -8.01 6.82 -2.48
C SER A 91 -9.00 5.88 -3.18
N VAL A 92 -8.81 4.57 -3.02
CA VAL A 92 -9.77 3.58 -3.52
C VAL A 92 -11.02 3.64 -2.63
N ILE A 93 -12.03 4.36 -3.10
CA ILE A 93 -13.38 4.36 -2.52
C ILE A 93 -14.24 3.53 -3.47
N ARG A 94 -14.74 2.37 -3.00
CA ARG A 94 -15.74 1.56 -3.75
C ARG A 94 -17.15 1.83 -3.21
N PRO A 95 -18.17 1.88 -4.09
CA PRO A 95 -19.58 2.01 -3.71
C PRO A 95 -20.14 0.76 -3.02
#